data_AF-A0A523H9D8-F1
#
_entry.id   AF-A0A523H9D8-F1
#
_cell.length_a   1.000
_cell.length_b   1.000
_cell.length_c   1.000
_cell.angle_alpha   90.00
_cell.angle_beta   90.00
_cell.angle_gamma   90.00
#
_symmetry.space_group_name_H-M   'P 1'
#
loop_
_entity.id
_entity.type
_entity.pdbx_description
1 polymer ?
#
loop_
_entity_poly.entity_id
_entity_poly.type
_entity_poly.pdbx_seq_one_letter_code
_entity_poly.pdbx_strand_id
1 'polypeptide(L)' 'VGTGLGLYVSHMIIEREGGKILVDSKLNEGTTFTIMLPSSEVTESLAVHS' A
#
# COMPACT_ATOMS: atom_id res chain seq x y z
N VAL A 1 22.07 -7.56 -9.34
CA VAL A 1 20.93 -7.70 -10.27
C VAL A 1 19.66 -7.62 -9.45
N GLY A 2 18.84 -6.59 -9.63
CA GLY A 2 17.52 -6.52 -8.98
C GLY A 2 16.51 -7.26 -9.85
N THR A 3 16.19 -8.50 -9.52
CA THR A 3 15.36 -9.39 -10.37
C THR A 3 13.86 -9.07 -10.34
N GLY A 4 13.45 -7.94 -9.73
CA GLY A 4 12.04 -7.57 -9.59
C GLY A 4 11.27 -8.35 -8.53
N LEU A 5 11.90 -9.30 -7.83
CA LEU A 5 11.24 -10.13 -6.81
C LEU A 5 10.65 -9.31 -5.65
N GLY A 6 11.33 -8.25 -5.21
CA GLY A 6 10.84 -7.41 -4.11
C GLY A 6 9.51 -6.74 -4.45
N LEU A 7 9.42 -6.11 -5.62
CA LEU A 7 8.20 -5.43 -6.06
C LEU A 7 7.08 -6.45 -6.34
N TYR A 8 7.41 -7.63 -6.85
CA TYR A 8 6.45 -8.72 -7.04
C TYR A 8 5.86 -9.18 -5.70
N VAL A 9 6.68 -9.40 -4.67
CA VAL A 9 6.20 -9.78 -3.33
C VAL A 9 5.33 -8.67 -2.75
N SER A 10 5.75 -7.40 -2.87
CA SER A 10 4.94 -6.27 -2.41
C SER A 10 3.59 -6.20 -3.12
N HIS A 11 3.55 -6.40 -4.45
CA HIS A 11 2.31 -6.43 -5.22
C HIS A 11 1.34 -7.50 -4.73
N MET A 12 1.85 -8.72 -4.53
CA MET A 12 1.06 -9.84 -4.01
C MET A 12 0.45 -9.54 -2.63
N ILE A 13 1.21 -8.90 -1.73
CA ILE A 13 0.71 -8.49 -0.41
C ILE A 13 -0.37 -7.42 -0.55
N ILE A 14 -0.12 -6.38 -1.36
CA ILE A 14 -1.06 -5.27 -1.57
C ILE A 14 -2.39 -5.78 -2.14
N GLU A 15 -2.36 -6.65 -3.16
CA GLU A 15 -3.57 -7.23 -3.74
C GLU A 15 -4.33 -8.11 -2.74
N ARG A 16 -3.62 -8.93 -1.95
CA ARG A 16 -4.23 -9.79 -0.93
C ARG A 16 -4.98 -8.98 0.12
N GLU A 17 -4.45 -7.82 0.50
CA GLU A 17 -5.09 -6.90 1.46
C GLU A 17 -6.15 -6.00 0.81
N GLY A 18 -6.55 -6.25 -0.45
CA GLY A 18 -7.53 -5.44 -1.18
C GLY A 18 -7.05 -4.04 -1.53
N GLY A 19 -5.74 -3.82 -1.45
CA GLY A 19 -5.08 -2.57 -1.78
C GLY A 19 -4.80 -2.41 -3.28
N LYS A 20 -4.18 -1.28 -3.61
CA LYS A 20 -3.79 -0.89 -4.97
C LYS A 20 -2.42 -0.23 -4.95
N ILE A 21 -1.69 -0.37 -6.04
CA ILE A 21 -0.40 0.31 -6.28
C ILE A 21 -0.49 1.15 -7.55
N LEU A 22 -0.02 2.39 -7.49
CA LEU A 22 0.17 3.29 -8.62
C LEU A 22 1.66 3.57 -8.79
N VAL A 23 2.09 3.71 -10.04
CA VAL A 23 3.49 4.01 -10.38
C VAL A 23 3.51 5.26 -11.25
N ASP A 24 4.19 6.28 -10.77
CA ASP A 24 4.53 7.47 -11.53
C ASP A 24 6.04 7.50 -11.72
N SER A 25 6.51 7.62 -12.96
CA SER A 25 7.93 7.62 -13.27
C SER A 25 8.21 8.65 -14.35
N LYS A 26 9.24 9.45 -14.11
CA LYS A 26 9.69 10.45 -15.06
C LYS A 26 11.19 10.34 -15.24
N LEU A 27 11.59 10.31 -16.52
CA LEU A 27 12.99 10.18 -16.91
C LEU A 27 13.82 11.30 -16.26
N ASN A 28 14.94 10.93 -15.65
CA ASN A 28 15.84 11.81 -14.89
C ASN A 28 15.26 12.43 -13.61
N GLU A 29 14.04 12.07 -13.19
CA GLU A 29 13.41 12.53 -11.94
C GLU A 29 13.14 11.39 -10.96
N GLY A 30 13.14 10.14 -11.46
CA GLY A 30 12.99 8.94 -10.66
C GLY A 30 11.58 8.35 -10.77
N THR A 31 11.23 7.52 -9.77
CA THR A 31 9.97 6.78 -9.74
C THR A 31 9.35 6.87 -8.37
N THR A 32 8.06 7.21 -8.33
CA THR A 32 7.21 7.22 -7.15
C THR A 32 6.22 6.06 -7.22
N PHE A 33 6.18 5.28 -6.14
CA PHE A 33 5.18 4.24 -5.94
C PHE A 33 4.19 4.69 -4.87
N THR A 34 2.91 4.73 -5.20
CA THR A 34 1.84 5.08 -4.25
C THR A 34 1.04 3.83 -3.92
N ILE A 35 0.96 3.49 -2.63
CA ILE A 35 0.23 2.32 -2.13
C ILE A 35 -1.01 2.80 -1.41
N MET A 36 -2.17 2.25 -1.77
CA MET A 36 -3.46 2.52 -1.13
C MET A 36 -3.95 1.21 -0.53
N LEU A 37 -4.22 1.20 0.77
CA LEU A 37 -4.80 0.06 1.47
C LEU A 37 -6.20 0.44 1.99
N PRO A 38 -7.16 -0.51 2.03
CA PRO A 38 -8.41 -0.29 2.72
C PRO A 38 -8.14 0.07 4.19
N SER A 39 -8.75 1.15 4.66
CA SER A 39 -8.71 1.47 6.08
C SER A 39 -9.65 0.53 6.83
N SER A 40 -9.14 -0.22 7.80
CA SER A 40 -10.01 -0.76 8.85
C SER A 40 -10.61 0.43 9.58
N GLU A 41 -11.94 0.51 9.63
CA GLU A 41 -12.63 1.47 10.46
C GLU A 41 -12.14 1.25 11.89
N VAL A 42 -11.34 2.18 12.41
CA VAL A 42 -11.03 2.21 13.84
C VAL A 42 -12.31 2.69 14.49
N THR A 43 -13.21 1.77 14.80
CA THR A 43 -14.28 2.04 15.76
C THR A 43 -13.58 2.32 17.08
N GLU A 44 -13.29 3.58 17.36
CA GLU A 44 -12.90 4.03 18.68
C GLU A 44 -13.97 3.57 19.67
N SER A 45 -13.65 2.53 20.43
CA SER A 45 -14.36 2.17 21.65
C SER A 45 -14.13 3.27 22.69
N LEU A 46 -14.79 4.42 22.53
CA LEU A 46 -14.78 5.50 23.51
C LEU A 46 -16.22 5.82 23.93
N ALA A 47 -16.46 5.58 25.23
CA ALA A 47 -17.56 6.04 26.07
C ALA A 47 -18.91 5.30 26.02
N VAL A 48 -19.03 4.16 26.73
CA VAL A 48 -20.12 3.95 27.72
C VAL A 48 -19.59 3.11 28.89
N HIS A 49 -18.75 3.71 29.73
CA HIS A 49 -18.67 3.35 31.16
C HIS A 49 -18.96 4.63 31.94
N SER A 50 -20.24 4.88 32.21
CA SER A 50 -20.76 5.78 33.25
C SER A 50 -22.19 5.37 33.54
#